data_AF-A0AAJ8LVB1-F1
#
_entry.id   AF-A0AAJ8LVB1-F1
#
_cell.length_a   1.000
_cell.length_b   1.000
_cell.length_c   1.000
_cell.angle_alpha   90.00
_cell.angle_beta   90.00
_cell.angle_gamma   90.00
#
_symmetry.space_group_name_H-M   'P 1'
#
loop_
_entity.id
_entity.type
_entity.pdbx_description
1 polymer ?
#
loop_
_entity_poly.entity_id
_entity_poly.type
_entity_poly.pdbx_seq_one_letter_code
_entity_poly.pdbx_strand_id
1 'polypeptide(L)' 'MQTTENIEKTMLLTHGYCFEEYNRSLDKKIIVEKNRAQEYQKSKAVTYEANKKMR' A
#
# COMPACT_ATOMS: atom_id res chain seq x y z
N MET A 1 9.05 16.29 3.85
CA MET A 1 10.12 16.29 2.83
C MET A 1 9.94 17.55 2.01
N GLN A 2 10.96 18.38 1.85
CA GLN A 2 10.84 19.62 1.09
C GLN A 2 11.10 19.31 -0.39
N THR A 3 10.18 19.68 -1.28
CA THR A 3 10.30 19.46 -2.72
C THR A 3 10.92 20.66 -3.42
N THR A 4 11.50 20.41 -4.59
CA THR A 4 11.97 21.48 -5.49
C THR A 4 10.92 21.77 -6.55
N GLU A 5 10.95 22.97 -7.10
CA GLU A 5 10.03 23.38 -8.17
C GLU A 5 10.08 22.43 -9.39
N ASN A 6 11.28 21.92 -9.71
CA ASN A 6 11.46 20.94 -10.79
C ASN A 6 10.76 19.62 -10.51
N ILE A 7 10.75 19.18 -9.25
CA ILE A 7 10.04 17.96 -8.85
C ILE A 7 8.54 18.17 -8.97
N GLU A 8 8.00 19.30 -8.47
CA GLU A 8 6.56 19.59 -8.58
C GLU A 8 6.10 19.69 -10.04
N LYS A 9 6.88 20.38 -10.89
CA LYS A 9 6.62 20.47 -12.33
C LYS A 9 6.61 19.09 -12.99
N THR A 10 7.61 18.26 -12.69
CA THR A 10 7.70 16.92 -13.26
C THR A 10 6.54 16.06 -12.79
N MET A 11 6.23 16.07 -11.49
CA MET A 11 5.11 15.31 -10.91
C MET A 11 3.77 15.69 -11.52
N LEU A 12 3.51 16.99 -11.70
CA LEU A 12 2.31 17.46 -12.36
C LEU A 12 2.25 17.01 -13.82
N LEU A 13 3.36 17.07 -14.55
CA LEU A 13 3.42 16.65 -15.96
C LEU A 13 3.27 15.13 -16.13
N THR A 14 3.92 14.32 -15.29
CA THR A 14 3.95 12.85 -15.46
C THR A 14 2.77 12.16 -14.80
N HIS A 15 2.28 12.71 -13.68
CA HIS A 15 1.30 12.05 -12.84
C HIS A 15 0.01 12.85 -12.68
N GLY A 16 0.00 14.15 -13.03
CA GLY A 16 -1.20 14.99 -12.97
C GLY A 16 -1.53 15.52 -11.57
N TYR A 17 -0.62 15.38 -10.61
CA TYR A 17 -0.80 15.83 -9.24
C TYR A 17 0.54 16.22 -8.59
N CYS A 18 0.47 17.07 -7.57
CA CYS A 18 1.65 17.54 -6.84
C CYS A 18 2.23 16.43 -5.95
N PHE A 19 3.46 16.63 -5.48
CA PHE A 19 4.14 15.65 -4.63
C PHE A 19 3.38 15.35 -3.34
N GLU A 20 2.74 16.35 -2.73
CA GLU A 20 1.96 16.14 -1.51
C GLU A 20 0.78 15.18 -1.74
N GLU A 21 0.05 15.36 -2.83
CA GLU A 21 -1.09 14.50 -3.19
C GLU A 21 -0.63 13.08 -3.52
N TYR A 22 0.52 12.97 -4.19
CA TYR A 22 1.15 11.68 -4.43
C TYR A 22 1.50 10.96 -3.13
N ASN A 23 2.09 11.64 -2.14
CA ASN A 23 2.37 11.02 -0.84
C ASN A 23 1.10 10.56 -0.14
N ARG A 24 0.05 11.38 -0.13
CA ARG A 24 -1.26 10.97 0.44
C ARG A 24 -1.80 9.72 -0.26
N SER A 25 -1.59 9.58 -1.57
CA SER A 25 -1.95 8.37 -2.32
C SER A 25 -1.10 7.16 -1.92
N LEU A 26 0.20 7.34 -1.75
CA LEU A 26 1.11 6.30 -1.26
C LEU A 26 0.73 5.81 0.14
N ASP A 27 0.43 6.73 1.08
CA ASP A 27 0.03 6.36 2.44
C ASP A 27 -1.23 5.49 2.45
N LYS A 28 -2.23 5.86 1.63
CA LYS A 28 -3.45 5.06 1.46
C LYS A 28 -3.13 3.65 0.95
N LYS A 29 -2.25 3.53 -0.05
CA LYS A 29 -1.84 2.23 -0.61
C LYS A 29 -1.10 1.39 0.42
N ILE A 30 -0.19 1.99 1.19
CA ILE A 30 0.55 1.30 2.26
C ILE A 30 -0.41 0.74 3.32
N ILE A 31 -1.43 1.50 3.71
CA ILE A 31 -2.44 1.02 4.67
C ILE A 31 -3.17 -0.21 4.11
N VAL A 32 -3.60 -0.16 2.85
CA VAL A 32 -4.27 -1.30 2.19
C VAL A 32 -3.36 -2.53 2.15
N GLU A 33 -2.10 -2.39 1.77
CA GLU A 33 -1.18 -3.53 1.70
C GLU A 33 -0.84 -4.11 3.08
N LYS A 34 -0.75 -3.27 4.13
CA LYS A 34 -0.62 -3.75 5.51
C LYS A 34 -1.82 -4.59 5.94
N ASN A 35 -3.03 -4.15 5.63
CA ASN A 35 -4.25 -4.90 5.93
C ASN A 35 -4.29 -6.22 5.15
N ARG A 36 -3.98 -6.19 3.86
CA ARG A 36 -3.90 -7.39 3.01
C ARG A 36 -2.89 -8.40 3.56
N ALA A 37 -1.73 -7.95 4.02
CA ALA A 37 -0.73 -8.82 4.62
C ALA A 37 -1.25 -9.48 5.91
N GLN A 38 -1.94 -8.75 6.78
CA GLN A 38 -2.54 -9.31 7.99
C GLN A 38 -3.63 -10.33 7.68
N GLU A 39 -4.52 -10.04 6.73
CA GLU A 39 -5.57 -10.95 6.28
C GLU A 39 -4.99 -12.23 5.68
N TYR A 40 -3.94 -12.11 4.89
CA TYR A 40 -3.24 -13.26 4.33
C TYR A 40 -2.66 -14.18 5.43
N GLN A 41 -2.06 -13.61 6.47
CA GLN A 41 -1.55 -14.40 7.60
C GLN A 41 -2.68 -15.10 8.37
N LYS A 42 -3.81 -14.41 8.61
CA LYS A 42 -5.00 -15.02 9.23
C LYS A 42 -5.55 -16.17 8.38
N SER A 43 -5.67 -15.96 7.07
CA SER A 43 -6.14 -16.99 6.13
C SER A 43 -5.22 -18.21 6.13
N LYS A 44 -3.90 -18.00 6.14
CA LYS A 44 -2.91 -19.09 6.29
C LYS A 44 -3.10 -19.89 7.56
N ALA A 45 -3.30 -19.22 8.70
CA ALA A 45 -3.53 -19.88 9.98
C ALA A 45 -4.79 -20.75 9.96
N VAL A 46 -5.92 -20.19 9.46
CA VAL A 46 -7.19 -20.93 9.32
C VAL A 46 -7.03 -22.13 8.39
N THR A 47 -6.36 -21.95 7.24
CA THR A 47 -6.11 -23.02 6.29
C THR A 47 -5.28 -24.14 6.91
N TYR A 48 -4.25 -23.79 7.69
CA TYR A 48 -3.45 -24.75 8.43
C TYR A 48 -4.27 -25.55 9.46
N GLU A 49 -5.09 -24.87 10.26
CA GLU A 49 -5.97 -25.53 11.23
C GLU A 49 -6.99 -26.46 10.59
N ALA A 50 -7.62 -26.04 9.48
CA ALA A 50 -8.56 -26.86 8.73
C ALA A 50 -7.88 -28.13 8.21
N ASN A 51 -6.71 -27.98 7.57
CA ASN A 51 -5.94 -29.12 7.07
C ASN A 51 -5.49 -30.07 8.17
N LYS A 52 -5.17 -29.55 9.37
CA LYS A 52 -4.83 -30.38 10.52
C LYS A 52 -6.01 -31.23 11.01
N LYS A 53 -7.23 -30.72 10.93
CA LYS A 53 -8.45 -31.44 11.36
C LYS A 53 -8.95 -32.47 10.34
N MET A 54 -8.54 -32.33 9.08
CA MET A 54 -8.91 -33.25 7.99
C MET A 54 -7.93 -34.43 7.82
N ARG A 55 -6.81 -34.43 8.54
CA ARG A 55 -5.84 -35.53 8.61
C ARG A 55 -6.02 -36.30 9.90
#